data_AF-A0A1G2HLL4-F1
#
_entry.id   AF-A0A1G2HLL4-F1
#
_cell.length_a   1.000
_cell.length_b   1.000
_cell.length_c   1.000
_cell.angle_alpha   90.00
_cell.angle_beta   90.00
_cell.angle_gamma   90.00
#
_symmetry.space_group_name_H-M   'P 1'
#
loop_
_entity.id
_entity.type
_entity.pdbx_description
1 polymer ?
#
loop_
_entity_poly.entity_id
_entity_poly.type
_entity_poly.pdbx_seq_one_letter_code
_entity_poly.pdbx_strand_id
1 'polypeptide(L)'
;MIDLKFNTTLRNLPDGVRQETEEEVLRRQENKVPQEQKVSGMNILESVDRVYVANFVKDLQEAGYVLVSAFVRGGVFASISPALRRLVEQRKPSPDSRVSVIFRFVHPDFLDSGFIDSGWGEADKAQNALRELTQDVMWRSEVWDNPFFEEQTPVEGQHMFSINMVSRQSLKDQNGMPLSRWLRDNSGDKLEKISVDPKFVLALSEDGIEMLNYEDRPVLI
;
A
#
# COMPACT_ATOMS: atom_id res chain seq x y z
N MET A 1 6.00 -12.55 2.82
CA MET A 1 5.34 -11.79 1.71
C MET A 1 5.01 -10.38 2.18
N ILE A 2 4.93 -9.39 1.28
CA ILE A 2 4.63 -8.00 1.63
C ILE A 2 3.57 -7.43 0.66
N ASP A 3 2.46 -6.93 1.20
CA ASP A 3 1.44 -6.20 0.44
C ASP A 3 1.51 -4.70 0.78
N LEU A 4 1.77 -3.86 -0.23
CA LEU A 4 1.59 -2.40 -0.14
C LEU A 4 0.18 -2.05 -0.62
N LYS A 5 -0.65 -1.53 0.29
CA LYS A 5 -2.05 -1.21 0.00
C LYS A 5 -2.31 0.29 0.08
N PHE A 6 -2.59 0.91 -1.05
CA PHE A 6 -2.89 2.34 -1.17
C PHE A 6 -4.40 2.59 -1.22
N ASN A 7 -4.95 3.20 -0.15
CA ASN A 7 -6.33 3.63 -0.14
C ASN A 7 -6.46 4.99 -0.81
N THR A 8 -7.18 5.03 -1.93
CA THR A 8 -7.31 6.21 -2.78
C THR A 8 -8.73 6.29 -3.36
N THR A 9 -8.96 7.22 -4.27
CA THR A 9 -10.19 7.33 -5.05
C THR A 9 -9.96 6.93 -6.50
N LEU A 10 -11.03 6.58 -7.23
CA LEU A 10 -10.94 6.23 -8.66
C LEU A 10 -10.31 7.34 -9.52
N ARG A 11 -10.52 8.62 -9.15
CA ARG A 11 -9.90 9.77 -9.82
C ARG A 11 -8.36 9.75 -9.74
N ASN A 12 -7.83 9.19 -8.66
CA ASN A 12 -6.40 9.17 -8.35
C ASN A 12 -5.81 7.76 -8.55
N LEU A 13 -6.40 6.98 -9.47
CA LEU A 13 -5.91 5.67 -9.82
C LEU A 13 -4.74 5.82 -10.79
N PRO A 14 -3.57 5.25 -10.48
CA PRO A 14 -2.46 5.27 -11.43
C PRO A 14 -2.75 4.35 -12.62
N ASP A 15 -2.23 4.74 -13.78
CA ASP A 15 -2.27 3.90 -14.97
C ASP A 15 -1.37 2.66 -14.79
N GLY A 16 -1.71 1.56 -15.44
CA GLY A 16 -0.89 0.35 -15.40
C GLY A 16 -1.20 -0.62 -14.26
N VAL A 17 -2.29 -0.41 -13.53
CA VAL A 17 -2.81 -1.36 -12.54
C VAL A 17 -4.12 -1.97 -13.05
N ARG A 18 -4.19 -3.30 -13.13
CA ARG A 18 -5.39 -4.02 -13.58
C ARG A 18 -6.45 -4.12 -12.49
N GLN A 19 -7.67 -4.49 -12.85
CA GLN A 19 -8.68 -4.87 -11.86
C GLN A 19 -8.40 -6.26 -11.28
N GLU A 20 -8.82 -6.49 -10.03
CA GLU A 20 -8.90 -7.84 -9.42
C GLU A 20 -9.81 -8.71 -10.31
N THR A 21 -9.35 -9.90 -10.72
CA THR A 21 -10.13 -10.79 -11.60
C THR A 21 -11.24 -11.50 -10.80
N GLU A 22 -12.26 -12.01 -11.47
CA GLU A 22 -13.34 -12.77 -10.80
C GLU A 22 -12.79 -14.01 -10.08
N GLU A 23 -11.84 -14.71 -10.70
CA GLU A 23 -11.15 -15.86 -10.10
C GLU A 23 -10.40 -15.48 -8.82
N GLU A 24 -9.69 -14.35 -8.80
CA GLU A 24 -9.03 -13.83 -7.60
C GLU A 24 -10.03 -13.43 -6.52
N VAL A 25 -11.17 -12.86 -6.90
CA VAL A 25 -12.26 -12.55 -5.96
C VAL A 25 -12.80 -13.83 -5.33
N LEU A 26 -13.09 -14.85 -6.13
CA LEU A 26 -13.61 -16.14 -5.67
C LEU A 26 -12.60 -16.84 -4.75
N ARG A 27 -11.36 -17.00 -5.20
CA ARG A 27 -10.27 -17.59 -4.41
C ARG A 27 -10.10 -16.87 -3.06
N ARG A 28 -10.16 -15.53 -3.04
CA ARG A 28 -10.09 -14.76 -1.79
C ARG A 28 -11.28 -15.01 -0.89
N GLN A 29 -12.47 -15.17 -1.43
CA GLN A 29 -13.69 -15.45 -0.66
C GLN A 29 -13.67 -16.86 -0.08
N GLU A 30 -13.23 -17.85 -0.85
CA GLU A 30 -13.08 -19.24 -0.44
C GLU A 30 -11.99 -19.40 0.63
N ASN A 31 -10.91 -18.62 0.54
CA ASN A 31 -9.83 -18.61 1.53
C ASN A 31 -10.11 -17.68 2.73
N LYS A 32 -11.33 -17.14 2.87
CA LYS A 32 -11.68 -16.40 4.09
C LYS A 32 -11.75 -17.37 5.26
N VAL A 33 -10.80 -17.24 6.18
CA VAL A 33 -10.88 -17.87 7.51
C VAL A 33 -12.17 -17.40 8.19
N PRO A 34 -13.02 -18.31 8.70
CA PRO A 34 -14.21 -17.96 9.49
C PRO A 34 -13.84 -16.98 10.61
N GLN A 35 -14.72 -16.02 10.90
CA GLN A 35 -14.43 -14.94 11.83
C GLN A 35 -14.06 -15.44 13.25
N GLU A 36 -14.60 -16.60 13.64
CA GLU A 36 -14.35 -17.29 14.90
C GLU A 36 -12.95 -17.94 14.99
N GLN A 37 -12.35 -18.26 13.84
CA GLN A 37 -11.02 -18.89 13.72
C GLN A 37 -9.95 -17.88 13.31
N LYS A 38 -10.34 -16.62 13.13
CA LYS A 38 -9.48 -15.58 12.59
C LYS A 38 -8.47 -15.18 13.65
N VAL A 39 -7.24 -15.66 13.51
CA VAL A 39 -6.10 -15.06 14.23
C VAL A 39 -5.92 -13.65 13.68
N SER A 40 -6.11 -12.64 14.52
CA SER A 40 -5.87 -11.26 14.13
C SER A 40 -4.38 -11.04 13.96
N GLY A 41 -3.96 -10.48 12.83
CA GLY A 41 -2.58 -10.02 12.66
C GLY A 41 -2.18 -9.05 13.77
N MET A 42 -0.90 -9.01 14.08
CA MET A 42 -0.32 -8.11 15.06
C MET A 42 -0.07 -6.76 14.38
N ASN A 43 -0.57 -5.68 14.97
CA ASN A 43 -0.19 -4.35 14.54
C ASN A 43 1.21 -4.04 15.06
N ILE A 44 2.17 -3.92 14.15
CA ILE A 44 3.58 -3.62 14.49
C ILE A 44 3.81 -2.12 14.50
N LEU A 45 3.15 -1.37 13.61
CA LEU A 45 3.25 0.08 13.55
C LEU A 45 1.84 0.67 13.51
N GLU A 46 1.44 1.25 14.64
CA GLU A 46 0.20 2.02 14.76
C GLU A 46 0.14 3.16 13.72
N SER A 47 -1.05 3.71 13.49
CA SER A 47 -1.28 4.69 12.42
C SER A 47 -0.40 5.93 12.58
N VAL A 48 0.62 6.07 11.73
CA VAL A 48 1.60 7.17 11.76
C VAL A 48 1.43 8.08 10.56
N ASP A 49 1.36 9.40 10.79
CA ASP A 49 1.30 10.44 9.77
C ASP A 49 2.67 10.87 9.23
N ARG A 50 2.69 11.44 8.01
CA ARG A 50 3.88 12.01 7.35
C ARG A 50 4.99 10.98 7.11
N VAL A 51 4.60 9.78 6.69
CA VAL A 51 5.51 8.68 6.32
C VAL A 51 5.84 8.74 4.84
N TYR A 52 7.12 8.72 4.49
CA TYR A 52 7.59 8.62 3.11
C TYR A 52 8.02 7.19 2.79
N VAL A 53 7.52 6.65 1.66
CA VAL A 53 7.56 5.19 1.37
C VAL A 53 8.36 4.87 0.11
N ALA A 54 8.74 5.87 -0.70
CA ALA A 54 9.48 5.59 -1.95
C ALA A 54 10.81 4.86 -1.70
N ASN A 55 11.52 5.19 -0.62
CA ASN A 55 12.76 4.51 -0.24
C ASN A 55 12.51 3.05 0.13
N PHE A 56 11.48 2.78 0.92
CA PHE A 56 11.12 1.41 1.28
C PHE A 56 10.89 0.51 0.08
N VAL A 57 10.25 1.02 -1.00
CA VAL A 57 10.09 0.27 -2.25
C VAL A 57 11.44 -0.12 -2.86
N LYS A 58 12.41 0.80 -2.82
CA LYS A 58 13.78 0.55 -3.28
C LYS A 58 14.46 -0.50 -2.38
N ASP A 59 14.33 -0.37 -1.06
CA ASP A 59 14.91 -1.30 -0.09
C ASP A 59 14.38 -2.73 -0.30
N LEU A 60 13.07 -2.88 -0.60
CA LEU A 60 12.49 -4.18 -0.96
C LEU A 60 13.18 -4.81 -2.17
N GLN A 61 13.39 -4.03 -3.23
CA GLN A 61 14.02 -4.50 -4.46
C GLN A 61 15.49 -4.87 -4.23
N GLU A 62 16.22 -4.07 -3.46
CA GLU A 62 17.62 -4.33 -3.09
C GLU A 62 17.76 -5.57 -2.19
N ALA A 63 16.78 -5.80 -1.32
CA ALA A 63 16.66 -7.03 -0.53
C ALA A 63 16.15 -8.24 -1.34
N GLY A 64 15.99 -8.10 -2.66
CA GLY A 64 15.64 -9.20 -3.56
C GLY A 64 14.15 -9.51 -3.67
N TYR A 65 13.26 -8.75 -3.01
CA TYR A 65 11.82 -8.95 -3.18
C TYR A 65 11.38 -8.61 -4.61
N VAL A 66 10.54 -9.49 -5.17
CA VAL A 66 10.01 -9.37 -6.53
C VAL A 66 8.57 -8.89 -6.48
N LEU A 67 8.23 -7.86 -7.26
CA LEU A 67 6.85 -7.45 -7.50
C LEU A 67 6.15 -8.49 -8.39
N VAL A 68 5.19 -9.22 -7.84
CA VAL A 68 4.53 -10.34 -8.54
C VAL A 68 3.11 -10.03 -8.99
N SER A 69 2.51 -8.97 -8.46
CA SER A 69 1.15 -8.58 -8.82
C SER A 69 0.88 -7.12 -8.44
N ALA A 70 0.08 -6.43 -9.26
CA ALA A 70 -0.51 -5.15 -8.92
C ALA A 70 -1.96 -5.12 -9.40
N PHE A 71 -2.90 -4.78 -8.51
CA PHE A 71 -4.31 -4.76 -8.86
C PHE A 71 -5.12 -3.75 -8.03
N VAL A 72 -6.27 -3.36 -8.57
CA VAL A 72 -7.23 -2.47 -7.93
C VAL A 72 -8.38 -3.28 -7.34
N ARG A 73 -8.68 -3.01 -6.07
CA ARG A 73 -9.81 -3.57 -5.35
C ARG A 73 -10.82 -2.46 -5.03
N GLY A 74 -12.06 -2.63 -5.50
CA GLY A 74 -13.15 -1.67 -5.23
C GLY A 74 -13.57 -1.64 -3.76
N GLY A 75 -13.74 -0.45 -3.19
CA GLY A 75 -14.02 -0.22 -1.76
C GLY A 75 -15.49 -0.38 -1.32
N VAL A 76 -16.40 -0.89 -2.16
CA VAL A 76 -17.83 -0.99 -1.81
C VAL A 76 -18.45 -2.36 -2.09
N PHE A 77 -17.77 -3.30 -2.75
CA PHE A 77 -18.45 -4.49 -3.30
C PHE A 77 -18.24 -5.79 -2.52
N ALA A 78 -17.48 -5.77 -1.43
CA ALA A 78 -17.11 -6.99 -0.70
C ALA A 78 -18.18 -7.50 0.28
N SER A 79 -19.26 -6.75 0.52
CA SER A 79 -20.35 -7.13 1.45
C SER A 79 -21.76 -7.02 0.84
N ILE A 80 -21.85 -6.81 -0.48
CA ILE A 80 -23.13 -6.63 -1.15
C ILE A 80 -23.59 -7.99 -1.68
N SER A 81 -24.86 -8.35 -1.47
CA SER A 81 -25.43 -9.57 -2.07
C SER A 81 -25.25 -9.55 -3.60
N PRO A 82 -25.08 -10.71 -4.26
CA PRO A 82 -24.90 -10.77 -5.72
C PRO A 82 -25.97 -10.01 -6.52
N ALA A 83 -27.20 -9.93 -6.00
CA ALA A 83 -28.30 -9.19 -6.61
C ALA A 83 -28.13 -7.66 -6.56
N LEU A 84 -27.68 -7.12 -5.42
CA LEU A 84 -27.39 -5.69 -5.28
C LEU A 84 -26.08 -5.31 -6.01
N ARG A 85 -25.12 -6.24 -6.11
CA ARG A 85 -23.90 -6.05 -6.89
C ARG A 85 -24.22 -5.73 -8.36
N ARG A 86 -25.14 -6.48 -8.99
CA ARG A 86 -25.62 -6.22 -10.36
C ARG A 86 -26.33 -4.86 -10.51
N LEU A 87 -27.10 -4.42 -9.52
CA LEU A 87 -27.78 -3.12 -9.51
C LEU A 87 -26.81 -1.94 -9.36
N VAL A 88 -25.73 -2.13 -8.61
CA VAL A 88 -24.71 -1.08 -8.40
C VAL A 88 -23.68 -1.09 -9.52
N GLU A 89 -23.33 -2.25 -10.11
CA GLU A 89 -22.48 -2.35 -11.32
C GLU A 89 -23.14 -1.67 -12.55
N GLN A 90 -24.47 -1.61 -12.60
CA GLN A 90 -25.20 -0.82 -13.60
C GLN A 90 -25.04 0.70 -13.42
N ARG A 91 -24.62 1.18 -12.24
CA ARG A 91 -24.26 2.59 -12.02
C ARG A 91 -22.76 2.75 -12.19
N LYS A 92 -22.33 3.57 -13.16
CA LYS A 92 -20.92 3.94 -13.28
C LYS A 92 -20.43 4.51 -11.94
N PRO A 93 -19.35 3.96 -11.35
CA PRO A 93 -18.87 4.43 -10.06
C PRO A 93 -18.41 5.88 -10.16
N SER A 94 -18.71 6.68 -9.14
CA SER A 94 -18.25 8.08 -9.06
C SER A 94 -16.72 8.14 -9.05
N PRO A 95 -16.09 9.17 -9.66
CA PRO A 95 -14.65 9.42 -9.52
C PRO A 95 -14.15 9.49 -8.07
N ASP A 96 -15.04 9.83 -7.12
CA ASP A 96 -14.70 9.94 -5.69
C ASP A 96 -14.92 8.64 -4.91
N SER A 97 -15.31 7.56 -5.60
CA SER A 97 -15.44 6.23 -5.01
C SER A 97 -14.09 5.75 -4.47
N ARG A 98 -14.07 5.27 -3.22
CA ARG A 98 -12.87 4.73 -2.59
C ARG A 98 -12.49 3.38 -3.18
N VAL A 99 -11.19 3.19 -3.40
CA VAL A 99 -10.57 1.95 -3.86
C VAL A 99 -9.27 1.69 -3.11
N SER A 100 -8.82 0.45 -3.13
CA SER A 100 -7.50 0.06 -2.66
C SER A 100 -6.68 -0.42 -3.84
N VAL A 101 -5.53 0.19 -4.07
CA VAL A 101 -4.54 -0.30 -5.04
C VAL A 101 -3.53 -1.15 -4.27
N ILE A 102 -3.29 -2.38 -4.69
CA ILE A 102 -2.46 -3.35 -3.97
C ILE A 102 -1.28 -3.73 -4.87
N PHE A 103 -0.08 -3.65 -4.32
CA PHE A 103 1.16 -4.16 -4.91
C PHE A 103 1.71 -5.26 -4.01
N ARG A 104 1.94 -6.45 -4.59
CA ARG A 104 2.38 -7.63 -3.85
C ARG A 104 3.83 -7.95 -4.17
N PHE A 105 4.63 -8.02 -3.13
CA PHE A 105 6.03 -8.38 -3.15
C PHE A 105 6.26 -9.74 -2.49
N VAL A 106 7.04 -10.59 -3.12
CA VAL A 106 7.37 -11.93 -2.63
C VAL A 106 8.88 -12.11 -2.66
N HIS A 107 9.43 -12.72 -1.61
CA HIS A 107 10.84 -13.06 -1.56
C HIS A 107 11.11 -14.29 -2.46
N PRO A 108 12.22 -14.34 -3.22
CA PRO A 108 12.49 -15.40 -4.19
C PRO A 108 12.43 -16.81 -3.63
N ASP A 109 12.76 -17.00 -2.35
CA ASP A 109 12.68 -18.29 -1.66
C ASP A 109 11.27 -18.92 -1.65
N PHE A 110 10.24 -18.12 -1.92
CA PHE A 110 8.84 -18.55 -1.99
C PHE A 110 8.27 -18.50 -3.41
N LEU A 111 9.11 -18.35 -4.42
CA LEU A 111 8.71 -18.34 -5.83
C LEU A 111 9.12 -19.64 -6.53
N ASP A 112 8.23 -20.15 -7.37
CA ASP A 112 8.58 -21.23 -8.29
C ASP A 112 9.68 -20.78 -9.25
N SER A 113 10.65 -21.65 -9.53
CA SER A 113 11.80 -21.33 -10.39
C SER A 113 11.38 -20.85 -11.78
N GLY A 114 10.28 -21.38 -12.32
CA GLY A 114 9.73 -20.97 -13.61
C GLY A 114 9.22 -19.52 -13.63
N PHE A 115 8.80 -18.97 -12.48
CA PHE A 115 8.36 -17.57 -12.37
C PHE A 115 9.56 -16.61 -12.40
N ILE A 116 10.65 -16.99 -11.75
CA ILE A 116 11.90 -16.21 -11.74
C ILE A 116 12.45 -16.09 -13.17
N ASP A 117 12.39 -17.17 -13.95
CA ASP A 117 12.89 -17.22 -15.31
C ASP A 117 11.98 -16.52 -16.34
N SER A 118 10.66 -16.55 -16.15
CA SER A 118 9.70 -15.92 -17.08
C SER A 118 9.41 -14.45 -16.77
N GLY A 119 9.68 -14.02 -15.53
CA GLY A 119 9.29 -12.71 -15.02
C GLY A 119 7.78 -12.47 -15.02
N TRP A 120 7.38 -11.27 -14.58
CA TRP A 120 5.99 -10.81 -14.64
C TRP A 120 5.82 -9.78 -15.76
N GLY A 121 5.08 -10.13 -16.82
CA GLY A 121 4.98 -9.34 -18.05
C GLY A 121 4.36 -7.93 -17.93
N GLU A 122 3.76 -7.59 -16.79
CA GLU A 122 3.22 -6.24 -16.50
C GLU A 122 4.06 -5.45 -15.49
N ALA A 123 5.24 -5.96 -15.11
CA ALA A 123 6.09 -5.38 -14.06
C ALA A 123 6.42 -3.90 -14.29
N ASP A 124 6.82 -3.49 -15.50
CA ASP A 124 7.23 -2.11 -15.76
C ASP A 124 6.08 -1.11 -15.57
N LYS A 125 4.88 -1.46 -16.05
CA LYS A 125 3.69 -0.61 -15.90
C LYS A 125 3.31 -0.47 -14.44
N ALA A 126 3.32 -1.58 -13.71
CA ALA A 126 3.03 -1.59 -12.28
C ALA A 126 4.11 -0.86 -11.45
N GLN A 127 5.38 -0.97 -11.81
CA GLN A 127 6.45 -0.21 -11.15
C GLN A 127 6.27 1.30 -11.35
N ASN A 128 5.86 1.73 -12.55
CA ASN A 128 5.53 3.13 -12.79
C ASN A 128 4.32 3.58 -11.97
N ALA A 129 3.28 2.75 -11.86
CA ALA A 129 2.12 3.02 -11.02
C ALA A 129 2.48 3.14 -9.54
N LEU A 130 3.33 2.23 -9.04
CA LEU A 130 3.84 2.26 -7.67
C LEU A 130 4.66 3.52 -7.41
N ARG A 131 5.49 3.91 -8.37
CA ARG A 131 6.28 5.14 -8.34
C ARG A 131 5.39 6.37 -8.24
N GLU A 132 4.31 6.46 -9.02
CA GLU A 132 3.36 7.57 -8.95
C GLU A 132 2.69 7.70 -7.57
N LEU A 133 2.38 6.57 -6.93
CA LEU A 133 1.75 6.57 -5.61
C LEU A 133 2.72 6.85 -4.45
N THR A 134 4.03 6.69 -4.67
CA THR A 134 5.04 6.78 -3.61
C THR A 134 5.95 8.00 -3.74
N GLN A 135 6.21 8.49 -4.94
CA GLN A 135 7.04 9.68 -5.16
C GLN A 135 6.29 10.96 -4.80
N ASP A 136 7.03 11.95 -4.29
CA ASP A 136 6.52 13.29 -3.96
C ASP A 136 5.27 13.31 -3.07
N VAL A 137 5.07 12.26 -2.27
CA VAL A 137 3.88 12.08 -1.45
C VAL A 137 4.29 11.51 -0.09
N MET A 138 3.64 11.98 0.96
CA MET A 138 3.66 11.36 2.27
C MET A 138 2.30 10.76 2.60
N TRP A 139 2.33 9.66 3.33
CA TRP A 139 1.16 8.88 3.69
C TRP A 139 0.97 8.84 5.19
N ARG A 140 -0.27 8.57 5.61
CA ARG A 140 -0.53 7.89 6.89
C ARG A 140 -0.37 6.40 6.67
N SER A 141 0.50 5.74 7.43
CA SER A 141 0.81 4.32 7.27
C SER A 141 0.48 3.51 8.52
N GLU A 142 0.06 2.26 8.32
CA GLU A 142 -0.11 1.23 9.35
C GLU A 142 0.55 -0.05 8.87
N VAL A 143 1.23 -0.78 9.75
CA VAL A 143 1.90 -2.04 9.39
C VAL A 143 1.39 -3.18 10.25
N TRP A 144 0.90 -4.22 9.57
CA TRP A 144 0.34 -5.41 10.18
C TRP A 144 1.17 -6.63 9.80
N ASP A 145 1.60 -7.39 10.78
CA ASP A 145 2.11 -8.75 10.59
C ASP A 145 0.97 -9.74 10.71
N ASN A 146 0.65 -10.39 9.59
CA ASN A 146 -0.44 -11.34 9.51
C ASN A 146 0.10 -12.75 9.31
N PRO A 147 -0.44 -13.76 10.01
CA PRO A 147 -0.19 -15.13 9.62
C PRO A 147 -0.63 -15.35 8.17
N PHE A 148 0.19 -16.06 7.40
CA PHE A 148 -0.15 -16.45 6.04
C PHE A 148 -1.07 -17.68 6.08
N PHE A 149 -2.11 -17.70 5.24
CA PHE A 149 -3.05 -18.82 5.16
C PHE A 149 -3.11 -19.35 3.74
N GLU A 150 -3.13 -20.68 3.64
CA GLU A 150 -3.43 -21.42 2.42
C GLU A 150 -4.58 -22.40 2.73
N GLU A 151 -5.62 -22.39 1.91
CA GLU A 151 -6.81 -23.24 2.12
C GLU A 151 -7.40 -23.10 3.54
N GLN A 152 -7.47 -21.86 4.05
CA GLN A 152 -7.92 -21.50 5.40
C GLN A 152 -7.05 -22.03 6.56
N THR A 153 -5.91 -22.67 6.26
CA THR A 153 -4.96 -23.19 7.25
C THR A 153 -3.75 -22.25 7.36
N PRO A 154 -3.32 -21.85 8.57
CA PRO A 154 -2.12 -21.04 8.71
C PRO A 154 -0.91 -21.87 8.28
N VAL A 155 -0.06 -21.29 7.43
CA VAL A 155 1.19 -21.91 7.01
C VAL A 155 2.26 -21.56 8.04
N GLU A 156 2.76 -22.57 8.75
CA GLU A 156 3.73 -22.37 9.83
C GLU A 156 4.99 -21.66 9.32
N GLY A 157 5.44 -20.66 10.07
CA GLY A 157 6.63 -19.87 9.75
C GLY A 157 6.45 -18.87 8.59
N GLN A 158 5.28 -18.82 7.94
CA GLN A 158 5.01 -17.86 6.87
C GLN A 158 4.13 -16.70 7.33
N HIS A 159 4.61 -15.50 7.04
CA HIS A 159 3.96 -14.26 7.43
C HIS A 159 3.77 -13.33 6.22
N MET A 160 2.70 -12.55 6.28
CA MET A 160 2.37 -11.49 5.34
C MET A 160 2.34 -10.15 6.06
N PHE A 161 3.32 -9.31 5.77
CA PHE A 161 3.25 -7.91 6.16
C PHE A 161 2.27 -7.17 5.25
N SER A 162 1.25 -6.55 5.83
CA SER A 162 0.33 -5.65 5.14
C SER A 162 0.61 -4.23 5.56
N ILE A 163 1.11 -3.42 4.62
CA ILE A 163 1.42 -2.01 4.85
C ILE A 163 0.30 -1.18 4.22
N ASN A 164 -0.55 -0.61 5.06
CA ASN A 164 -1.73 0.14 4.65
C ASN A 164 -1.42 1.63 4.59
N MET A 165 -1.47 2.20 3.39
CA MET A 165 -1.43 3.64 3.17
C MET A 165 -2.85 4.20 3.21
N VAL A 166 -3.18 4.89 4.30
CA VAL A 166 -4.55 5.26 4.67
C VAL A 166 -4.96 6.62 4.10
N SER A 167 -4.09 7.62 4.20
CA SER A 167 -4.36 8.97 3.68
C SER A 167 -3.16 9.57 3.00
N ARG A 168 -3.40 10.23 1.86
CA ARG A 168 -2.39 10.83 0.99
C ARG A 168 -2.23 12.31 1.23
N GLN A 169 -1.00 12.80 1.28
CA GLN A 169 -0.69 14.23 1.20
C GLN A 169 0.50 14.46 0.25
N SER A 170 0.33 15.34 -0.74
CA SER A 170 1.41 15.72 -1.66
C SER A 170 2.52 16.47 -0.94
N LEU A 171 3.78 16.26 -1.32
CA LEU A 171 4.92 17.06 -0.90
C LEU A 171 5.06 18.35 -1.71
N LYS A 172 4.28 18.50 -2.78
CA LYS A 172 4.25 19.69 -3.64
C LYS A 172 2.86 20.34 -3.63
N ASP A 173 2.82 21.66 -3.73
CA ASP A 173 1.60 22.43 -3.91
C ASP A 173 1.12 22.42 -5.38
N GLN A 174 0.01 23.11 -5.66
CA GLN A 174 -0.57 23.19 -7.02
C GLN A 174 0.34 23.85 -8.06
N ASN A 175 1.39 24.57 -7.64
CA ASN A 175 2.38 25.20 -8.51
C ASN A 175 3.66 24.35 -8.63
N GLY A 176 3.69 23.15 -8.04
CA GLY A 176 4.87 22.29 -8.02
C GLY A 176 5.93 22.68 -6.99
N MET A 177 5.65 23.67 -6.13
CA MET A 177 6.59 24.12 -5.09
C MET A 177 6.46 23.26 -3.84
N PRO A 178 7.49 23.15 -2.98
CA PRO A 178 7.39 22.41 -1.73
C PRO A 178 6.18 22.83 -0.89
N LEU A 179 5.41 21.84 -0.43
CA LEU A 179 4.24 22.07 0.37
C LEU A 179 4.66 22.80 1.65
N SER A 180 3.94 23.86 1.98
CA SER A 180 4.25 24.71 3.14
C SER A 180 2.99 25.08 3.89
N ARG A 181 3.11 25.29 5.20
CA ARG A 181 2.03 25.70 6.09
C ARG A 181 2.41 26.96 6.87
N TRP A 182 1.42 27.76 7.22
CA TRP A 182 1.62 28.89 8.11
C TRP A 182 1.68 28.39 9.56
N LEU A 183 2.78 28.66 10.25
CA LEU A 183 2.82 28.67 11.70
C LEU A 183 2.01 29.87 12.18
N ARG A 184 1.12 29.63 13.14
CA ARG A 184 0.27 30.66 13.72
C ARG A 184 0.58 30.80 15.20
N ASP A 185 0.43 32.01 15.73
CA ASP A 185 0.53 32.26 17.16
C ASP A 185 -0.72 31.77 17.92
N ASN A 186 -0.73 32.00 19.23
CA ASN A 186 -1.86 31.63 20.10
C ASN A 186 -3.15 32.41 19.81
N SER A 187 -3.06 33.54 19.11
CA SER A 187 -4.19 34.35 18.66
C SER A 187 -4.72 33.90 17.28
N GLY A 188 -3.98 33.03 16.60
CA GLY A 188 -4.27 32.55 15.25
C GLY A 188 -3.65 33.40 14.13
N ASP A 189 -2.86 34.42 14.45
CA ASP A 189 -2.19 35.27 13.47
C ASP A 189 -0.99 34.55 12.84
N LYS A 190 -0.73 34.85 11.55
CA LYS A 190 0.33 34.19 10.78
C LYS A 190 1.70 34.73 11.22
N LEU A 191 2.57 33.83 11.67
CA LEU A 191 3.95 34.16 12.05
C LEU A 191 4.90 33.91 10.88
N GLU A 192 5.00 32.65 10.46
CA GLU A 192 6.01 32.19 9.52
C GLU A 192 5.45 31.10 8.61
N LYS A 193 5.95 31.03 7.38
CA LYS A 193 5.62 29.94 6.45
C LYS A 193 6.73 28.88 6.52
N ILE A 194 6.39 27.67 6.95
CA ILE A 194 7.34 26.55 7.12
C ILE A 194 7.06 25.44 6.11
N SER A 195 8.11 24.72 5.69
CA SER A 195 7.97 23.52 4.85
C SER A 195 7.23 22.40 5.59
N VAL A 196 6.50 21.58 4.83
CA VAL A 196 5.87 20.36 5.33
C VAL A 196 6.61 19.16 4.74
N ASP A 197 7.65 18.72 5.44
CA ASP A 197 8.45 17.57 5.02
C ASP A 197 7.89 16.26 5.60
N PRO A 198 8.32 15.09 5.14
CA PRO A 198 8.02 13.86 5.87
C PRO A 198 8.69 13.88 7.25
N LYS A 199 8.08 13.20 8.23
CA LYS A 199 8.68 12.99 9.55
C LYS A 199 9.37 11.65 9.67
N PHE A 200 8.87 10.65 8.93
CA PHE A 200 9.35 9.29 9.03
C PHE A 200 9.55 8.65 7.67
N VAL A 201 10.34 7.59 7.64
CA VAL A 201 10.43 6.62 6.54
C VAL A 201 10.17 5.21 7.05
N LEU A 202 9.58 4.39 6.19
CA LEU A 202 9.62 2.94 6.39
C LEU A 202 10.98 2.41 5.92
N ALA A 203 11.53 1.46 6.66
CA ALA A 203 12.75 0.75 6.30
C ALA A 203 12.56 -0.76 6.49
N LEU A 204 13.32 -1.54 5.73
CA LEU A 204 13.45 -2.98 5.92
C LEU A 204 14.73 -3.25 6.71
N SER A 205 14.61 -4.01 7.79
CA SER A 205 15.70 -4.45 8.67
C SER A 205 15.76 -5.98 8.73
N GLU A 206 16.79 -6.54 9.37
CA GLU A 206 16.90 -7.98 9.60
C GLU A 206 15.71 -8.55 10.41
N ASP A 207 15.20 -7.76 11.35
CA ASP A 207 14.10 -8.14 12.24
C ASP A 207 12.69 -7.87 11.66
N GLY A 208 12.61 -7.27 10.47
CA GLY A 208 11.36 -6.95 9.79
C GLY A 208 11.23 -5.48 9.37
N ILE A 209 10.02 -4.94 9.46
CA ILE A 209 9.72 -3.57 9.01
C ILE A 209 9.76 -2.62 10.21
N GLU A 210 10.51 -1.52 10.06
CA GLU A 210 10.66 -0.50 11.09
C GLU A 210 10.33 0.92 10.58
N MET A 211 10.20 1.84 11.52
CA MET A 211 9.95 3.26 11.27
C MET A 211 11.14 4.08 11.76
N LEU A 212 11.78 4.81 10.86
CA LEU A 212 12.93 5.67 11.15
C LEU A 212 12.55 7.15 11.02
N ASN A 213 13.23 8.03 11.75
CA ASN A 213 13.09 9.48 11.51
C ASN A 213 13.59 9.82 10.10
N TYR A 214 12.88 10.73 9.44
CA TYR A 214 13.22 11.16 8.08
C TYR A 214 14.56 11.91 7.99
N GLU A 215 15.01 12.53 9.07
CA GLU A 215 16.28 13.26 9.14
C GLU A 215 17.48 12.35 9.41
N ASP A 216 17.27 11.23 10.10
CA ASP A 216 18.32 10.28 10.49
C ASP A 216 18.72 9.32 9.35
N ARG A 217 18.34 9.65 8.11
CA ARG A 217 18.56 8.76 6.98
C ARG A 217 20.05 8.66 6.64
N PRO A 218 20.58 7.44 6.44
CA PRO A 218 21.81 7.28 5.70
C PRO A 218 21.54 7.77 4.27
N VAL A 219 22.21 8.86 3.86
CA VAL A 219 22.21 9.30 2.47
C VAL A 219 22.94 8.21 1.69
N LEU A 220 22.21 7.35 1.00
CA LEU A 220 22.78 6.47 -0.01
C LEU A 220 23.18 7.37 -1.19
N ILE A 221 24.47 7.73 -1.23
CA ILE A 221 25.16 8.42 -2.34
C ILE A 221 25.25 7.48 -3.54
#